data_AF-A0A8T9BD15-F1
#
_entry.id   AF-A0A8T9BD15-F1
#
_cell.length_a   1.000
_cell.length_b   1.000
_cell.length_c   1.000
_cell.angle_alpha   90.00
_cell.angle_beta   90.00
_cell.angle_gamma   90.00
#
_symmetry.space_group_name_H-M   'P 1'
#
loop_
_entity.id
_entity.type
_entity.pdbx_description
1 polymer ?
#
loop_
_entity_poly.entity_id
_entity_poly.type
_entity_poly.pdbx_seq_one_letter_code
_entity_poly.pdbx_strand_id
1 'polypeptide(L)'
;MEAILQPPSIPVAISEETIGKGETSLAMHCHDRTFQNTTVLGEAGEKVFTVESKGSGSLSWRRTVKDASGAHIFDLRHFGYAFKNKWAVESPSSREIGTLRMVKALGREHSAFDMVVLNEADKGNEVNVEIRPNDRSALMTRVNIDGSPVAEIRVLESNDVVNLRDKDRSVWEARLAGGVDRALVLAIMLCRAEQHHVYRQ
;
A
#
# COMPACT_ATOMS: atom_id res chain seq x y z
N MET A 1 -14.22 5.20 15.08
CA MET A 1 -15.48 4.88 14.39
C MET A 1 -15.08 4.50 12.98
N GLU A 2 -15.41 3.28 12.55
CA GLU A 2 -15.06 2.78 11.23
C GLU A 2 -15.81 3.58 10.15
N ALA A 3 -15.13 3.89 9.04
CA ALA A 3 -15.75 4.63 7.95
C ALA A 3 -16.82 3.79 7.23
N ILE A 4 -17.88 4.39 6.72
CA ILE A 4 -18.74 3.71 5.74
C ILE A 4 -17.99 3.78 4.40
N LEU A 5 -17.53 2.64 3.89
CA LEU A 5 -16.81 2.59 2.62
C LEU A 5 -17.79 2.67 1.46
N GLN A 6 -17.38 3.33 0.39
CA GLN A 6 -18.19 3.54 -0.81
C GLN A 6 -17.42 3.07 -2.04
N PRO A 7 -18.05 2.26 -2.91
CA PRO A 7 -17.46 1.95 -4.21
C PRO A 7 -17.19 3.24 -5.00
N PRO A 8 -16.05 3.35 -5.69
CA PRO A 8 -15.83 4.48 -6.59
C PRO A 8 -16.80 4.39 -7.78
N SER A 9 -17.15 5.54 -8.37
CA SER A 9 -18.06 5.63 -9.51
C SER A 9 -17.49 4.92 -10.76
N ILE A 10 -16.17 4.96 -10.91
CA ILE A 10 -15.38 4.23 -11.89
C ILE A 10 -14.31 3.46 -11.10
N PRO A 11 -14.13 2.15 -11.31
CA PRO A 11 -13.03 1.41 -10.69
C PRO A 11 -11.68 2.10 -10.94
N VAL A 12 -10.85 2.15 -9.90
CA VAL A 12 -9.48 2.69 -10.01
C VAL A 12 -8.51 1.56 -9.75
N ALA A 13 -7.72 1.24 -10.78
CA ALA A 13 -6.88 0.06 -10.77
C ALA A 13 -5.49 0.29 -11.37
N ILE A 14 -4.50 -0.33 -10.75
CA ILE A 14 -3.18 -0.58 -11.35
C ILE A 14 -3.16 -1.93 -12.07
N SER A 15 -4.06 -2.86 -11.70
CA SER A 15 -4.34 -4.09 -12.44
C SER A 15 -5.84 -4.43 -12.36
N GLU A 16 -6.47 -4.63 -13.52
CA GLU A 16 -7.90 -4.96 -13.58
C GLU A 16 -8.22 -6.32 -12.92
N GLU A 17 -7.28 -7.25 -12.97
CA GLU A 17 -7.44 -8.61 -12.44
C GLU A 17 -7.59 -8.65 -10.92
N THR A 18 -7.18 -7.57 -10.24
CA THR A 18 -7.16 -7.48 -8.77
C THR A 18 -8.31 -6.65 -8.19
N ILE A 19 -9.24 -6.18 -9.03
CA ILE A 19 -10.46 -5.48 -8.61
C ILE A 19 -11.40 -6.42 -7.84
N GLY A 20 -11.77 -6.04 -6.62
CA GLY A 20 -12.74 -6.75 -5.80
C GLY A 20 -14.19 -6.47 -6.24
N LYS A 21 -15.05 -7.50 -6.26
CA LYS A 21 -16.48 -7.33 -6.60
C LYS A 21 -17.35 -6.80 -5.45
N GLY A 22 -16.93 -7.06 -4.22
CA GLY A 22 -17.63 -6.66 -3.00
C GLY A 22 -16.64 -6.08 -1.99
N GLU A 23 -17.18 -5.64 -0.86
CA GLU A 23 -16.34 -5.26 0.27
C GLU A 23 -15.53 -6.46 0.75
N THR A 24 -14.23 -6.25 1.05
CA THR A 24 -13.32 -7.32 1.49
C THR A 24 -12.19 -6.75 2.35
N SER A 25 -11.36 -7.64 2.90
CA SER A 25 -10.19 -7.27 3.67
C SER A 25 -8.89 -7.92 3.16
N LEU A 26 -7.78 -7.25 3.46
CA LEU A 26 -6.42 -7.75 3.26
C LEU A 26 -5.66 -7.64 4.57
N ALA A 27 -4.89 -8.68 4.92
CA ALA A 27 -3.93 -8.64 6.01
C ALA A 27 -2.50 -8.75 5.45
N MET A 28 -1.69 -7.72 5.62
CA MET A 28 -0.28 -7.68 5.22
C MET A 28 0.63 -7.94 6.42
N HIS A 29 1.34 -9.06 6.36
CA HIS A 29 2.31 -9.51 7.33
C HIS A 29 3.72 -9.16 6.84
N CYS A 30 4.33 -8.15 7.46
CA CYS A 30 5.72 -7.79 7.21
C CYS A 30 6.61 -8.54 8.18
N HIS A 31 7.27 -9.60 7.71
CA HIS A 31 8.11 -10.48 8.54
C HIS A 31 9.42 -9.79 8.97
N ASP A 32 9.92 -8.86 8.16
CA ASP A 32 11.16 -8.12 8.41
C ASP A 32 11.03 -6.61 8.15
N ARG A 33 12.05 -5.84 8.54
CA ARG A 33 12.09 -4.36 8.42
C ARG A 33 12.34 -3.86 6.99
N THR A 34 12.75 -4.75 6.09
CA THR A 34 13.22 -4.42 4.74
C THR A 34 12.34 -5.03 3.65
N PHE A 35 11.23 -5.67 4.02
CA PHE A 35 10.27 -6.31 3.12
C PHE A 35 10.91 -7.41 2.25
N GLN A 36 11.95 -8.09 2.75
CA GLN A 36 12.53 -9.24 2.05
C GLN A 36 11.55 -10.40 1.99
N ASN A 37 10.74 -10.54 3.04
CA ASN A 37 9.63 -11.47 3.12
C ASN A 37 8.38 -10.73 3.62
N THR A 38 7.36 -10.65 2.79
CA THR A 38 6.06 -10.10 3.18
C THR A 38 4.96 -10.91 2.51
N THR A 39 3.96 -11.29 3.30
CA THR A 39 2.81 -12.09 2.85
C THR A 39 1.55 -11.27 2.99
N VAL A 40 0.65 -11.35 2.00
CA VAL A 40 -0.66 -10.72 2.06
C VAL A 40 -1.72 -11.78 1.97
N LEU A 41 -2.60 -11.79 2.96
CA LEU A 41 -3.72 -12.71 3.09
C LEU A 41 -5.03 -12.00 2.75
N GLY A 42 -5.96 -12.72 2.13
CA GLY A 42 -7.34 -12.29 1.97
C GLY A 42 -8.17 -12.56 3.23
N GLU A 43 -9.46 -12.27 3.12
CA GLU A 43 -10.41 -12.38 4.23
C GLU A 43 -10.55 -13.82 4.78
N ALA A 44 -10.44 -14.85 3.93
CA ALA A 44 -10.50 -16.24 4.36
C ALA A 44 -9.13 -16.81 4.80
N GLY A 45 -8.11 -15.95 4.92
CA GLY A 45 -6.75 -16.33 5.31
C GLY A 45 -5.93 -16.96 4.17
N GLU A 46 -6.45 -16.98 2.95
CA GLU A 46 -5.75 -17.45 1.77
C GLU A 46 -4.69 -16.43 1.35
N LYS A 47 -3.57 -16.91 0.83
CA LYS A 47 -2.53 -16.05 0.29
C LYS A 47 -3.00 -15.44 -1.03
N VAL A 48 -3.05 -14.10 -1.08
CA VAL A 48 -3.47 -13.35 -2.29
C VAL A 48 -2.31 -12.65 -2.97
N PHE A 49 -1.32 -12.19 -2.20
CA PHE A 49 -0.08 -11.64 -2.75
C PHE A 49 1.15 -12.06 -1.95
N THR A 50 2.29 -12.04 -2.62
CA THR A 50 3.62 -12.08 -2.00
C THR A 50 4.40 -10.85 -2.40
N VAL A 51 5.22 -10.35 -1.49
CA VAL A 51 6.12 -9.24 -1.76
C VAL A 51 7.55 -9.67 -1.47
N GLU A 52 8.41 -9.47 -2.47
CA GLU A 52 9.83 -9.79 -2.41
C GLU A 52 10.66 -8.51 -2.54
N SER A 53 11.67 -8.35 -1.71
CA SER A 53 12.64 -7.26 -1.83
C SER A 53 14.06 -7.78 -1.68
N LYS A 54 15.01 -7.10 -2.33
CA LYS A 54 16.45 -7.32 -2.11
C LYS A 54 16.94 -6.68 -0.80
N GLY A 55 16.08 -5.97 -0.07
CA GLY A 55 16.37 -5.36 1.22
C GLY A 55 17.40 -4.21 1.15
N SER A 56 18.10 -3.98 2.25
CA SER A 56 19.01 -2.84 2.46
C SER A 56 20.25 -2.80 1.54
N GLY A 57 20.58 -3.92 0.88
CA GLY A 57 21.65 -3.97 -0.12
C GLY A 57 21.25 -3.46 -1.51
N SER A 58 19.99 -3.10 -1.73
CA SER A 58 19.48 -2.68 -3.03
C SER A 58 19.54 -1.17 -3.24
N LEU A 59 20.31 -0.74 -4.23
CA LEU A 59 20.37 0.68 -4.68
C LEU A 59 19.01 1.23 -5.14
N SER A 60 18.09 0.36 -5.58
CA SER A 60 16.77 0.77 -6.10
C SER A 60 15.64 0.59 -5.09
N TRP A 61 15.88 -0.12 -3.98
CA TRP A 61 14.89 -0.46 -2.95
C TRP A 61 13.53 -0.90 -3.48
N ARG A 62 13.53 -1.70 -4.56
CA ARG A 62 12.30 -2.25 -5.16
C ARG A 62 11.68 -3.34 -4.30
N ARG A 63 10.35 -3.38 -4.30
CA ARG A 63 9.51 -4.43 -3.74
C ARG A 63 8.61 -4.96 -4.84
N THR A 64 8.87 -6.19 -5.25
CA THR A 64 8.13 -6.86 -6.33
C THR A 64 6.92 -7.54 -5.74
N VAL A 65 5.74 -7.15 -6.20
CA VAL A 65 4.46 -7.74 -5.80
C VAL A 65 4.05 -8.77 -6.83
N LYS A 66 3.75 -9.98 -6.35
CA LYS A 66 3.23 -11.08 -7.15
C LYS A 66 1.89 -11.55 -6.61
N ASP A 67 1.03 -12.06 -7.48
CA ASP A 67 -0.21 -12.71 -7.07
C ASP A 67 0.03 -14.12 -6.49
N ALA A 68 -1.06 -14.82 -6.17
CA ALA A 68 -1.03 -16.18 -5.64
C ALA A 68 -0.43 -17.22 -6.61
N SER A 69 -0.46 -16.95 -7.93
CA SER A 69 0.15 -17.82 -8.95
C SER A 69 1.65 -17.57 -9.13
N GLY A 70 2.16 -16.46 -8.59
CA GLY A 70 3.53 -16.00 -8.76
C GLY A 70 3.70 -15.03 -9.95
N ALA A 71 2.61 -14.60 -10.59
CA ALA A 71 2.65 -13.62 -11.66
C ALA A 71 2.99 -12.23 -11.10
N HIS A 72 3.89 -11.51 -11.77
CA HIS A 72 4.33 -10.17 -11.37
C HIS A 72 3.23 -9.14 -11.68
N ILE A 73 2.77 -8.43 -10.65
CA ILE A 73 1.75 -7.39 -10.78
C ILE A 73 2.40 -6.00 -10.91
N PHE A 74 3.28 -5.63 -9.97
CA PHE A 74 4.00 -4.36 -10.00
C PHE A 74 5.26 -4.39 -9.15
N ASP A 75 6.13 -3.40 -9.36
CA ASP A 75 7.22 -3.06 -8.44
C ASP A 75 6.91 -1.74 -7.73
N LEU A 76 7.03 -1.72 -6.40
CA LEU A 76 7.07 -0.47 -5.64
C LEU A 76 8.52 -0.04 -5.46
N ARG A 77 8.85 1.16 -5.93
CA ARG A 77 10.20 1.72 -5.87
C ARG A 77 10.23 2.99 -5.01
N HIS A 78 11.09 3.01 -4.00
CA HIS A 78 11.43 4.24 -3.27
C HIS A 78 12.70 4.88 -3.85
N PHE A 79 12.66 6.17 -4.20
CA PHE A 79 13.79 6.88 -4.83
C PHE A 79 14.94 7.29 -3.87
N GLY A 80 15.05 6.61 -2.72
CA GLY A 80 16.15 6.76 -1.77
C GLY A 80 16.19 8.11 -1.04
N TYR A 81 17.25 8.31 -0.24
CA TYR A 81 17.41 9.42 0.71
C TYR A 81 17.41 10.83 0.10
N ALA A 82 17.60 10.99 -1.21
CA ALA A 82 17.55 12.29 -1.88
C ALA A 82 16.11 12.75 -2.17
N PHE A 83 15.19 11.81 -2.41
CA PHE A 83 13.77 12.05 -2.70
C PHE A 83 12.90 11.39 -1.64
N LYS A 84 13.14 11.71 -0.36
CA LYS A 84 12.61 11.07 0.88
C LYS A 84 11.08 10.90 0.98
N ASN A 85 10.34 11.37 -0.01
CA ASN A 85 8.90 11.53 0.02
C ASN A 85 8.21 11.00 -1.24
N LYS A 86 8.89 10.28 -2.16
CA LYS A 86 8.28 9.76 -3.41
C LYS A 86 8.49 8.25 -3.58
N TRP A 87 7.41 7.56 -3.89
CA TRP A 87 7.39 6.19 -4.37
C TRP A 87 6.82 6.14 -5.79
N ALA A 88 7.35 5.27 -6.63
CA ALA A 88 6.75 4.92 -7.92
C ALA A 88 6.20 3.49 -7.86
N VAL A 89 5.05 3.31 -8.46
CA VAL A 89 4.50 2.01 -8.84
C VAL A 89 4.86 1.79 -10.31
N GLU A 90 5.72 0.81 -10.56
CA GLU A 90 6.20 0.43 -11.88
C GLU A 90 5.49 -0.88 -12.30
N SER A 91 4.94 -0.94 -13.52
CA SER A 91 4.42 -2.19 -14.11
C SER A 91 5.55 -3.21 -14.35
N PRO A 92 5.24 -4.48 -14.68
CA PRO A 92 6.27 -5.49 -14.99
C PRO A 92 7.20 -5.10 -16.16
N SER A 93 6.73 -4.22 -17.05
CA SER A 93 7.53 -3.64 -18.13
C SER A 93 8.39 -2.45 -17.71
N SER A 94 8.49 -2.16 -16.40
CA SER A 94 9.17 -1.00 -15.81
C SER A 94 8.59 0.37 -16.19
N ARG A 95 7.38 0.44 -16.76
CA ARG A 95 6.63 1.69 -16.97
C ARG A 95 6.05 2.17 -15.65
N GLU A 96 6.27 3.44 -15.29
CA GLU A 96 5.60 4.09 -14.14
C GLU A 96 4.09 4.18 -14.42
N ILE A 97 3.29 3.55 -13.57
CA ILE A 97 1.81 3.52 -13.62
C ILE A 97 1.18 4.22 -12.42
N GLY A 98 1.98 4.59 -11.42
CA GLY A 98 1.52 5.42 -10.33
C GLY A 98 2.68 6.05 -9.58
N THR A 99 2.38 7.14 -8.88
CA THR A 99 3.34 7.85 -8.04
C THR A 99 2.65 8.20 -6.72
N LEU A 100 3.24 7.81 -5.60
CA LEU A 100 2.82 8.25 -4.26
C LEU A 100 3.79 9.30 -3.75
N ARG A 101 3.27 10.37 -3.15
CA ARG A 101 4.06 11.43 -2.54
C ARG A 101 3.53 11.83 -1.19
N MET A 102 4.41 12.02 -0.20
CA MET A 102 4.00 12.63 1.06
C MET A 102 3.61 14.09 0.83
N VAL A 103 2.48 14.49 1.41
CA VAL A 103 2.03 15.87 1.43
C VAL A 103 2.96 16.67 2.33
N LYS A 104 3.63 17.69 1.79
CA LYS A 104 4.43 18.62 2.60
C LYS A 104 3.51 19.63 3.26
N ALA A 105 2.88 19.24 4.36
CA ALA A 105 2.06 20.13 5.16
C ALA A 105 2.74 20.50 6.49
N LEU A 106 2.64 21.77 6.87
CA LEU A 106 3.00 22.27 8.20
C LEU A 106 1.94 21.79 9.20
N GLY A 107 2.30 20.91 10.15
CA GLY A 107 1.40 20.47 11.23
C GLY A 107 0.97 19.00 11.16
N ARG A 108 -0.27 18.69 11.57
CA ARG A 108 -0.79 17.34 11.92
C ARG A 108 -0.87 16.31 10.77
N GLU A 109 -0.38 16.64 9.59
CA GLU A 109 -0.44 15.80 8.38
C GLU A 109 0.89 15.10 8.04
N HIS A 110 1.78 14.91 9.02
CA HIS A 110 3.09 14.23 8.90
C HIS A 110 3.05 12.75 8.39
N SER A 111 1.93 12.32 7.84
CA SER A 111 1.64 10.97 7.36
C SER A 111 0.61 10.94 6.22
N ALA A 112 0.19 12.11 5.72
CA ALA A 112 -0.68 12.19 4.56
C ALA A 112 0.12 11.94 3.27
N PHE A 113 -0.50 11.23 2.33
CA PHE A 113 0.03 11.00 1.00
C PHE A 113 -1.00 11.38 -0.05
N ASP A 114 -0.53 11.85 -1.20
CA ASP A 114 -1.31 11.87 -2.43
C ASP A 114 -0.70 10.86 -3.40
N MET A 115 -1.56 10.15 -4.11
CA MET A 115 -1.16 9.24 -5.16
C MET A 115 -1.83 9.64 -6.47
N VAL A 116 -1.05 9.67 -7.55
CA VAL A 116 -1.56 9.75 -8.92
C VAL A 116 -1.41 8.38 -9.53
N VAL A 117 -2.46 7.87 -10.17
CA VAL A 117 -2.50 6.55 -10.81
C VAL A 117 -2.92 6.71 -12.26
N LEU A 118 -2.21 6.05 -13.18
CA LEU A 118 -2.70 5.81 -14.54
C LEU A 118 -3.73 4.68 -14.45
N ASN A 119 -5.02 5.05 -14.47
CA ASN A 119 -6.09 4.10 -14.24
C ASN A 119 -6.24 3.16 -15.44
N GLU A 120 -5.79 1.93 -15.32
CA GLU A 120 -5.87 0.94 -16.40
C GLU A 120 -7.34 0.63 -16.75
N ALA A 121 -8.25 0.66 -15.76
CA ALA A 121 -9.69 0.46 -15.96
C ALA A 121 -10.37 1.62 -16.71
N ASP A 122 -9.70 2.76 -16.90
CA ASP A 122 -10.18 3.92 -17.65
C ASP A 122 -9.15 4.41 -18.67
N LYS A 123 -8.59 3.46 -19.45
CA LYS A 123 -7.70 3.74 -20.60
C LYS A 123 -6.46 4.56 -20.25
N GLY A 124 -5.99 4.48 -19.00
CA GLY A 124 -4.82 5.18 -18.51
C GLY A 124 -5.05 6.63 -18.10
N ASN A 125 -6.31 7.07 -17.92
CA ASN A 125 -6.60 8.40 -17.38
C ASN A 125 -6.02 8.56 -15.96
N GLU A 126 -5.50 9.74 -15.65
CA GLU A 126 -4.94 10.01 -14.32
C GLU A 126 -6.04 10.18 -13.28
N VAL A 127 -5.92 9.43 -12.18
CA VAL A 127 -6.80 9.55 -11.02
C VAL A 127 -6.00 9.93 -9.78
N ASN A 128 -6.51 10.89 -9.02
CA ASN A 128 -5.96 11.28 -7.73
C ASN A 128 -6.56 10.44 -6.60
N VAL A 129 -5.71 9.90 -5.75
CA VAL A 129 -6.08 9.12 -4.57
C VAL A 129 -5.52 9.83 -3.35
N GLU A 130 -6.40 10.24 -2.44
CA GLU A 130 -6.05 10.96 -1.23
C GLU A 130 -5.93 10.00 -0.04
N ILE A 131 -4.76 9.99 0.59
CA ILE A 131 -4.46 9.08 1.70
C ILE A 131 -4.24 9.95 2.94
N ARG A 132 -5.16 9.88 3.91
CA ARG A 132 -5.20 10.79 5.06
C ARG A 132 -5.19 10.02 6.38
N PRO A 133 -4.34 10.37 7.35
CA PRO A 133 -4.39 9.76 8.68
C PRO A 133 -5.69 10.16 9.39
N ASN A 134 -6.31 9.20 10.07
CA ASN A 134 -7.53 9.42 10.85
C ASN A 134 -7.24 9.62 12.35
N ASP A 135 -5.99 9.40 12.78
CA ASP A 135 -5.54 9.62 14.14
C ASP A 135 -4.16 10.31 14.18
N ARG A 136 -3.79 10.84 15.36
CA ARG A 136 -2.54 11.60 15.54
C ARG A 136 -1.27 10.78 15.33
N SER A 137 -1.35 9.46 15.53
CA SER A 137 -0.25 8.52 15.37
C SER A 137 -0.21 7.89 13.97
N ALA A 138 -1.17 8.23 13.10
CA ALA A 138 -1.39 7.66 11.79
C ALA A 138 -1.40 6.11 11.78
N LEU A 139 -1.99 5.52 12.83
CA LEU A 139 -2.19 4.07 12.94
C LEU A 139 -3.37 3.60 12.10
N MET A 140 -4.31 4.50 11.85
CA MET A 140 -5.44 4.36 10.94
C MET A 140 -5.34 5.42 9.84
N THR A 141 -5.49 5.00 8.60
CA THR A 141 -5.40 5.84 7.41
C THR A 141 -6.59 5.55 6.51
N ARG A 142 -7.22 6.60 6.00
CA ARG A 142 -8.31 6.51 5.05
C ARG A 142 -7.81 6.80 3.65
N VAL A 143 -8.23 5.97 2.70
CA VAL A 143 -7.98 6.16 1.27
C VAL A 143 -9.27 6.67 0.64
N ASN A 144 -9.18 7.79 -0.05
CA ASN A 144 -10.31 8.45 -0.68
C ASN A 144 -10.06 8.62 -2.18
N ILE A 145 -11.11 8.42 -2.97
CA ILE A 145 -11.17 8.68 -4.40
C ILE A 145 -12.37 9.59 -4.62
N ASP A 146 -12.16 10.73 -5.30
CA ASP A 146 -13.20 11.75 -5.51
C ASP A 146 -13.93 12.16 -4.23
N GLY A 147 -13.18 12.29 -3.13
CA GLY A 147 -13.71 12.64 -1.80
C GLY A 147 -14.47 11.52 -1.08
N SER A 148 -14.63 10.35 -1.69
CA SER A 148 -15.35 9.21 -1.12
C SER A 148 -14.37 8.21 -0.48
N PRO A 149 -14.63 7.75 0.75
CA PRO A 149 -13.78 6.75 1.41
C PRO A 149 -13.93 5.38 0.74
N VAL A 150 -12.88 4.89 0.11
CA VAL A 150 -12.91 3.61 -0.63
C VAL A 150 -12.17 2.50 0.12
N ALA A 151 -11.23 2.86 1.00
CA ALA A 151 -10.55 1.91 1.86
C ALA A 151 -10.11 2.55 3.19
N GLU A 152 -9.93 1.70 4.20
CA GLU A 152 -9.37 2.06 5.49
C GLU A 152 -8.25 1.08 5.84
N ILE A 153 -7.08 1.59 6.19
CA ILE A 153 -5.89 0.83 6.52
C ILE A 153 -5.58 1.05 8.00
N ARG A 154 -5.31 -0.01 8.75
CA ARG A 154 -4.90 0.07 10.15
C ARG A 154 -3.71 -0.81 10.49
N VAL A 155 -2.91 -0.38 11.47
CA VAL A 155 -1.88 -1.22 12.10
C VAL A 155 -2.55 -2.13 13.13
N LEU A 156 -2.38 -3.44 12.99
CA LEU A 156 -2.81 -4.42 13.98
C LEU A 156 -1.69 -4.74 14.98
N GLU A 157 -0.47 -4.89 14.48
CA GLU A 157 0.69 -5.22 15.29
C GLU A 157 1.91 -4.39 14.87
N SER A 158 2.74 -4.02 15.86
CA SER A 158 4.00 -3.33 15.64
C SER A 158 5.04 -3.81 16.65
N ASN A 159 5.89 -4.74 16.24
CA ASN A 159 6.95 -5.29 17.07
C ASN A 159 8.28 -4.58 16.78
N ASP A 160 8.57 -3.49 17.50
CA ASP A 160 9.83 -2.78 17.35
C ASP A 160 10.92 -3.34 18.27
N VAL A 161 11.29 -4.58 18.01
CA VAL A 161 12.34 -5.30 18.74
C VAL A 161 13.43 -5.76 17.77
N VAL A 162 14.61 -6.06 18.31
CA VAL A 162 15.74 -6.57 17.52
C VAL A 162 15.52 -8.03 17.11
N ASN A 163 14.93 -8.83 18.01
CA ASN A 163 14.71 -10.26 17.79
C ASN A 163 13.26 -10.53 17.35
N LEU A 164 13.06 -10.77 16.06
CA LEU A 164 11.76 -11.01 15.43
C LEU A 164 11.38 -12.49 15.30
N ARG A 165 12.21 -13.47 15.72
CA ARG A 165 12.03 -14.94 15.55
C ARG A 165 10.67 -15.40 15.00
N ASP A 166 9.63 -15.40 15.85
CA ASP A 166 8.29 -15.91 15.54
C ASP A 166 7.24 -14.80 15.47
N LYS A 167 7.68 -13.56 15.22
CA LYS A 167 6.84 -12.35 15.21
C LYS A 167 7.05 -11.57 13.93
N ASP A 168 5.94 -11.14 13.34
CA ASP A 168 5.98 -10.12 12.30
C ASP A 168 6.58 -8.81 12.84
N ARG A 169 7.38 -8.11 12.02
CA ARG A 169 7.80 -6.74 12.34
C ARG A 169 6.58 -5.83 12.50
N SER A 170 5.59 -6.00 11.63
CA SER A 170 4.28 -5.35 11.76
C SER A 170 3.22 -6.09 10.97
N VAL A 171 1.99 -6.06 11.45
CA VAL A 171 0.81 -6.55 10.74
C VAL A 171 -0.11 -5.36 10.45
N TRP A 172 -0.56 -5.27 9.21
CA TRP A 172 -1.47 -4.23 8.74
C TRP A 172 -2.71 -4.87 8.15
N GLU A 173 -3.85 -4.25 8.37
CA GLU A 173 -5.10 -4.66 7.75
C GLU A 173 -5.64 -3.52 6.89
N ALA A 174 -6.22 -3.86 5.75
CA ALA A 174 -7.01 -2.94 4.95
C ALA A 174 -8.41 -3.51 4.76
N ARG A 175 -9.43 -2.67 4.92
CA ARG A 175 -10.80 -2.94 4.46
C ARG A 175 -11.05 -2.09 3.22
N LEU A 176 -11.61 -2.69 2.18
CA LEU A 176 -11.76 -2.09 0.86
C LEU A 176 -13.21 -2.22 0.39
N ALA A 177 -13.78 -1.17 -0.19
CA ALA A 177 -15.07 -1.25 -0.88
C ALA A 177 -14.98 -2.14 -2.13
N GLY A 178 -16.14 -2.60 -2.61
CA GLY A 178 -16.25 -3.19 -3.94
C GLY A 178 -15.85 -2.19 -5.04
N GLY A 179 -15.32 -2.69 -6.15
CA GLY A 179 -14.80 -1.88 -7.26
C GLY A 179 -13.41 -1.29 -7.02
N VAL A 180 -12.79 -1.57 -5.86
CA VAL A 180 -11.43 -1.13 -5.53
C VAL A 180 -10.43 -2.21 -5.89
N ASP A 181 -9.32 -1.80 -6.51
CA ASP A 181 -8.19 -2.67 -6.79
C ASP A 181 -7.39 -2.99 -5.50
N ARG A 182 -7.27 -4.28 -5.19
CA ARG A 182 -6.49 -4.79 -4.06
C ARG A 182 -5.00 -4.49 -4.20
N ALA A 183 -4.45 -4.51 -5.42
CA ALA A 183 -3.05 -4.23 -5.69
C ALA A 183 -2.71 -2.75 -5.45
N LEU A 184 -3.61 -1.84 -5.85
CA LEU A 184 -3.51 -0.41 -5.57
C LEU A 184 -3.41 -0.16 -4.05
N VAL A 185 -4.33 -0.74 -3.28
CA VAL A 185 -4.32 -0.58 -1.81
C VAL A 185 -3.08 -1.21 -1.20
N LEU A 186 -2.60 -2.36 -1.71
CA LEU A 186 -1.35 -2.96 -1.25
C LEU A 186 -0.13 -2.03 -1.49
N ALA A 187 -0.06 -1.33 -2.61
CA ALA A 187 1.00 -0.34 -2.86
C ALA A 187 0.99 0.76 -1.77
N ILE A 188 -0.20 1.24 -1.39
CA ILE A 188 -0.37 2.22 -0.31
C ILE A 188 0.05 1.62 1.04
N MET A 189 -0.38 0.38 1.35
CA MET A 189 -0.01 -0.32 2.59
C MET A 189 1.50 -0.47 2.72
N LEU A 190 2.20 -0.87 1.66
CA LEU A 190 3.66 -1.00 1.65
C LEU A 190 4.36 0.35 1.91
N CYS A 191 3.87 1.44 1.33
CA CYS A 191 4.39 2.79 1.63
C CYS A 191 4.19 3.17 3.09
N ARG A 192 2.99 2.90 3.64
CA ARG A 192 2.67 3.17 5.05
C ARG A 192 3.53 2.33 6.00
N ALA A 193 3.72 1.06 5.69
CA ALA A 193 4.57 0.17 6.47
C ALA A 193 6.03 0.64 6.46
N GLU A 194 6.57 1.02 5.30
CA GLU A 194 7.93 1.56 5.21
C GLU A 194 8.07 2.83 6.06
N GLN A 195 7.14 3.77 5.90
CA GLN A 195 7.15 5.01 6.65
C GLN A 195 7.16 4.74 8.17
N HIS A 196 6.32 3.82 8.61
CA HIS A 196 6.21 3.40 10.00
C HIS A 196 7.48 2.69 10.50
N HIS A 197 8.14 1.89 9.68
CA HIS A 197 9.39 1.20 10.03
C HIS A 197 10.58 2.14 10.08
N VAL A 198 10.65 3.15 9.20
CA VAL A 198 11.78 4.09 9.11
C VAL A 198 11.73 5.14 10.23
N TYR A 199 10.56 5.69 10.56
CA TYR A 199 10.46 6.73 11.60
C TYR A 199 10.53 6.21 13.03
N ARG A 200 10.59 4.89 13.23
CA ARG A 200 10.74 4.26 14.54
C ARG A 200 12.09 3.56 14.71
N GLN A 201 13.09 3.87 13.89
CA GLN A 201 14.48 3.41 14.08
C GLN A 201 15.23 4.27 15.08
#